data_AF-A0A1G1W304-F1
#
_entry.id   AF-A0A1G1W304-F1
#
_cell.length_a   1.000
_cell.length_b   1.000
_cell.length_c   1.000
_cell.angle_alpha   90.00
_cell.angle_beta   90.00
_cell.angle_gamma   90.00
#
_symmetry.space_group_name_H-M   'P 1'
#
loop_
_entity.id
_entity.type
_entity.pdbx_description
1 polymer ?
#
loop_
_entity_poly.entity_id
_entity_poly.type
_entity_poly.pdbx_seq_one_letter_code
_entity_poly.pdbx_strand_id
1 'polypeptide(L)'
;MNRRLLTTLTKLLRRLNYNDLRLYALRGHEHERKIDYQRRYLSFDLKPSDIVVDIGSGGEPFPFATYLVDLFPEKTQHRYNELATNKKPFIRATIEHLPFERKSIDFVYCSHVLEHVADPARACDELMRIGKRGYIEIPTRLSDIIFNFTKIPKFHKWYVCKAGRTLVFIEYSDYERRDIGTNIFYLFAHAKRDNPIRRMFRRNKDLITHMFMWDQRFSYYVFSKDGELVSRSTNGI
;
A
#
# COMPACT_ATOMS: atom_id res chain seq x y z
N MET A 1 19.15 -21.35 6.92
CA MET A 1 18.50 -22.60 6.49
C MET A 1 18.38 -22.60 4.98
N ASN A 2 18.87 -23.65 4.31
CA ASN A 2 18.89 -23.77 2.85
C ASN A 2 17.45 -23.70 2.28
N ARG A 3 17.23 -22.93 1.19
CA ARG A 3 15.89 -22.75 0.58
C ARG A 3 15.22 -24.08 0.26
N ARG A 4 15.98 -25.08 -0.22
CA ARG A 4 15.44 -26.42 -0.51
C ARG A 4 14.92 -27.12 0.74
N LEU A 5 15.59 -26.95 1.88
CA LEU A 5 15.19 -27.54 3.16
C LEU A 5 13.85 -26.96 3.65
N LEU A 6 13.68 -25.63 3.53
CA LEU A 6 12.46 -24.93 3.94
C LEU A 6 11.24 -25.40 3.11
N THR A 7 11.41 -25.56 1.80
CA THR A 7 10.34 -26.04 0.91
C THR A 7 9.93 -27.48 1.23
N THR A 8 10.89 -28.35 1.49
CA THR A 8 10.64 -29.76 1.84
C THR A 8 9.92 -29.86 3.19
N LEU A 9 10.35 -29.09 4.19
CA LEU A 9 9.74 -29.08 5.52
C LEU A 9 8.30 -28.52 5.48
N THR A 10 8.06 -27.47 4.68
CA THR A 10 6.72 -26.89 4.48
C THR A 10 5.76 -27.89 3.82
N LYS A 11 6.23 -28.67 2.84
CA LYS A 11 5.42 -29.74 2.22
C LYS A 11 5.11 -30.87 3.18
N LEU A 12 6.06 -31.23 4.05
CA LEU A 12 5.87 -32.28 5.06
C LEU A 12 4.81 -31.87 6.10
N LEU A 13 4.85 -30.64 6.60
CA LEU A 13 3.90 -30.16 7.60
C LEU A 13 2.47 -30.02 7.06
N ARG A 14 2.30 -29.65 5.77
CA ARG A 14 0.98 -29.66 5.12
C ARG A 14 0.35 -31.06 5.04
N ARG A 15 1.16 -32.11 4.92
CA ARG A 15 0.68 -33.50 4.91
C ARG A 15 0.21 -33.99 6.29
N LEU A 16 0.63 -33.32 7.36
CA LEU A 16 0.26 -33.66 8.74
C LEU A 16 -0.97 -32.89 9.26
N ASN A 17 -1.84 -32.42 8.36
CA ASN A 17 -3.07 -31.67 8.65
C ASN A 17 -2.88 -30.33 9.39
N TYR A 18 -1.65 -29.82 9.45
CA TYR A 18 -1.38 -28.44 9.86
C TYR A 18 -1.54 -27.50 8.66
N ASN A 19 -2.79 -27.28 8.22
CA ASN A 19 -3.09 -26.42 7.07
C ASN A 19 -2.67 -24.95 7.27
N ASP A 20 -2.47 -24.51 8.52
CA ASP A 20 -2.08 -23.14 8.88
C ASP A 20 -0.59 -22.93 9.17
N LEU A 21 0.25 -23.96 9.14
CA LEU A 21 1.70 -23.79 9.33
C LEU A 21 2.38 -23.35 8.02
N ARG A 22 2.37 -22.04 7.79
CA ARG A 22 3.35 -21.41 6.90
C ARG A 22 4.68 -21.31 7.63
N LEU A 23 5.59 -22.25 7.34
CA LEU A 23 6.99 -22.18 7.78
C LEU A 23 7.69 -21.02 7.05
N TYR A 24 7.62 -19.85 7.64
CA TYR A 24 8.52 -18.77 7.31
C TYR A 24 9.84 -19.02 8.03
N ALA A 25 10.96 -18.90 7.31
CA ALA A 25 12.23 -18.66 7.96
C ALA A 25 12.17 -17.26 8.59
N LEU A 26 11.51 -17.14 9.75
CA LEU A 26 11.66 -16.01 10.65
C LEU A 26 13.07 -16.11 11.25
N ARG A 27 14.09 -15.84 10.43
CA ARG A 27 15.29 -15.21 10.97
C ARG A 27 14.79 -13.95 11.64
N GLY A 28 15.19 -13.73 12.90
CA GLY A 28 14.80 -12.57 13.70
C GLY A 28 15.08 -11.27 12.94
N HIS A 29 14.10 -10.82 12.17
CA HIS A 29 14.09 -9.51 11.57
C HIS A 29 13.50 -8.59 12.62
N GLU A 30 14.38 -8.00 13.44
CA GLU A 30 14.01 -6.84 14.25
C GLU A 30 13.39 -5.73 13.38
N HIS A 31 13.69 -5.70 12.07
CA HIS A 31 13.01 -4.92 11.03
C HIS A 31 12.70 -5.76 9.78
N GLU A 32 11.41 -5.94 9.47
CA GLU A 32 10.89 -6.43 8.19
C GLU A 32 10.58 -5.21 7.34
N ARG A 33 11.12 -5.12 6.12
CA ARG A 33 10.83 -4.01 5.19
C ARG A 33 9.47 -4.18 4.53
N LYS A 34 8.90 -3.09 4.04
CA LYS A 34 7.62 -3.08 3.31
C LYS A 34 7.61 -4.11 2.18
N ILE A 35 8.68 -4.13 1.38
CA ILE A 35 8.81 -5.05 0.25
C ILE A 35 8.83 -6.54 0.64
N ASP A 36 9.40 -6.87 1.81
CA ASP A 36 9.57 -8.26 2.23
C ASP A 36 8.20 -8.89 2.52
N TYR A 37 7.27 -8.11 3.08
CA TYR A 37 5.89 -8.54 3.31
C TYR A 37 5.09 -8.63 2.01
N GLN A 38 5.23 -7.65 1.11
CA GLN A 38 4.45 -7.61 -0.13
C GLN A 38 4.73 -8.84 -1.01
N ARG A 39 6.00 -9.25 -1.08
CA ARG A 39 6.43 -10.44 -1.82
C ARG A 39 5.93 -11.78 -1.25
N ARG A 40 5.33 -11.79 -0.05
CA ARG A 40 4.69 -13.00 0.48
C ARG A 40 3.38 -13.33 -0.25
N TYR A 41 2.77 -12.34 -0.89
CA TYR A 41 1.44 -12.45 -1.51
C TYR A 41 1.46 -12.19 -3.02
N LEU A 42 2.42 -11.41 -3.50
CA LEU A 42 2.48 -10.98 -4.90
C LEU A 42 3.87 -11.21 -5.51
N SER A 43 3.88 -11.42 -6.83
CA SER A 43 5.05 -11.21 -7.67
C SER A 43 4.89 -9.89 -8.43
N PHE A 44 5.94 -9.08 -8.50
CA PHE A 44 5.93 -7.83 -9.27
C PHE A 44 6.32 -8.05 -10.75
N ASP A 45 6.92 -9.20 -11.08
CA ASP A 45 7.33 -9.57 -12.44
C ASP A 45 8.08 -8.44 -13.20
N LEU A 46 9.05 -7.81 -12.52
CA LEU A 46 9.85 -6.72 -13.07
C LEU A 46 11.03 -7.28 -13.89
N LYS A 47 11.33 -6.62 -15.01
CA LYS A 47 12.53 -6.87 -15.81
C LYS A 47 13.62 -5.84 -15.46
N PRO A 48 14.92 -6.17 -15.60
CA PRO A 48 16.00 -5.22 -15.35
C PRO A 48 15.94 -3.94 -16.21
N SER A 49 15.31 -4.02 -17.38
CA SER A 49 15.11 -2.89 -18.30
C SER A 49 13.87 -2.06 -18.01
N ASP A 50 13.00 -2.49 -17.08
CA ASP A 50 11.74 -1.78 -16.82
C ASP A 50 12.03 -0.43 -16.17
N ILE A 51 11.36 0.62 -16.65
CA ILE A 51 11.30 1.91 -15.98
C ILE A 51 10.26 1.82 -14.85
N VAL A 52 10.72 2.00 -13.61
CA VAL A 52 9.91 1.84 -12.40
C VAL A 52 9.82 3.15 -11.64
N VAL A 53 8.62 3.67 -11.46
CA VAL A 53 8.41 4.91 -10.68
C VAL A 53 7.74 4.58 -9.36
N ASP A 54 8.30 5.10 -8.26
CA ASP A 54 7.72 5.04 -6.93
C ASP A 54 7.06 6.38 -6.57
N ILE A 55 5.74 6.39 -6.51
CA ILE A 55 4.89 7.55 -6.22
C ILE A 55 4.62 7.60 -4.72
N GLY A 56 4.96 8.73 -4.09
CA GLY A 56 4.93 8.88 -2.64
C GLY A 56 6.05 8.09 -1.97
N SER A 57 7.24 8.13 -2.56
CA SER A 57 8.38 7.28 -2.18
C SER A 57 8.77 7.36 -0.70
N GLY A 58 8.50 8.50 -0.03
CA GLY A 58 8.64 8.64 1.40
C GLY A 58 10.02 8.23 1.94
N GLY A 59 10.03 7.69 3.16
CA GLY A 59 11.28 7.32 3.85
C GLY A 59 11.74 5.88 3.65
N GLU A 60 10.95 5.04 2.99
CA GLU A 60 11.35 3.68 2.60
C GLU A 60 10.95 3.43 1.13
N PRO A 61 11.68 4.02 0.17
CA PRO A 61 11.33 3.88 -1.24
C PRO A 61 11.38 2.44 -1.72
N PHE A 62 10.54 2.16 -2.72
CA PHE A 62 10.50 0.88 -3.39
C PHE A 62 11.90 0.52 -3.93
N PRO A 63 12.45 -0.65 -3.55
CA PRO A 63 13.84 -0.97 -3.88
C PRO A 63 14.14 -0.98 -5.37
N PHE A 64 13.15 -1.35 -6.20
CA PHE A 64 13.30 -1.45 -7.65
C PHE A 64 12.99 -0.16 -8.41
N ALA A 65 12.60 0.91 -7.72
CA ALA A 65 12.33 2.19 -8.38
C ALA A 65 13.58 2.71 -9.10
N THR A 66 13.42 3.15 -10.35
CA THR A 66 14.40 3.89 -11.14
C THR A 66 14.23 5.40 -10.95
N TYR A 67 12.99 5.86 -10.69
CA TYR A 67 12.67 7.24 -10.32
C TYR A 67 11.81 7.29 -9.06
N LEU A 68 12.04 8.30 -8.23
CA LEU A 68 11.26 8.59 -7.04
C LEU A 68 10.44 9.85 -7.26
N VAL A 69 9.16 9.81 -6.89
CA VAL A 69 8.26 10.96 -6.93
C VAL A 69 7.69 11.19 -5.55
N ASP A 70 7.77 12.43 -5.07
CA ASP A 70 7.10 12.85 -3.84
C ASP A 70 6.86 14.37 -3.87
N LEU A 71 5.83 14.84 -3.16
CA LEU A 71 5.54 16.27 -3.05
C LEU A 71 6.47 16.96 -2.02
N PHE A 72 6.84 16.22 -0.98
CA PHE A 72 7.54 16.75 0.18
C PHE A 72 8.91 16.08 0.35
N PRO A 73 10.02 16.79 0.06
CA PRO A 73 11.35 16.27 0.38
C PRO A 73 11.58 16.16 1.91
N GLU A 74 10.82 16.90 2.72
CA GLU A 74 10.97 17.02 4.18
C GLU A 74 9.94 16.22 4.99
N LYS A 75 10.17 16.03 6.30
CA LYS A 75 9.25 15.28 7.17
C LYS A 75 7.86 15.93 7.15
N THR A 76 6.82 15.11 7.09
CA THR A 76 5.42 15.57 7.11
C THR A 76 4.63 14.82 8.17
N GLN A 77 3.41 15.28 8.46
CA GLN A 77 2.48 14.54 9.32
C GLN A 77 2.20 13.11 8.80
N HIS A 78 2.42 12.88 7.49
CA HIS A 78 2.23 11.60 6.82
C HIS A 78 3.51 10.76 6.76
N ARG A 79 4.65 11.28 7.24
CA ARG A 79 5.97 10.65 7.09
C ARG A 79 6.77 10.68 8.38
N TYR A 80 7.04 9.50 8.93
CA TYR A 80 7.83 9.36 10.16
C TYR A 80 9.35 9.56 9.94
N ASN A 81 9.86 9.26 8.74
CA ASN A 81 11.28 9.31 8.37
C ASN A 81 11.61 10.44 7.39
N GLU A 82 12.89 10.76 7.18
CA GLU A 82 13.33 11.62 6.07
C GLU A 82 13.29 10.88 4.74
N LEU A 83 13.29 11.62 3.62
CA LEU A 83 13.25 11.01 2.29
C LEU A 83 14.57 10.31 2.02
N ALA A 84 14.52 8.99 1.83
CA ALA A 84 15.71 8.18 1.59
C ALA A 84 15.91 7.97 0.09
N THR A 85 16.37 8.99 -0.65
CA THR A 85 16.50 8.91 -2.13
C THR A 85 17.36 7.73 -2.59
N ASN A 86 18.29 7.28 -1.75
CA ASN A 86 19.25 6.21 -2.07
C ASN A 86 20.00 6.48 -3.40
N LYS A 87 20.33 7.76 -3.67
CA LYS A 87 20.97 8.26 -4.91
C LYS A 87 20.15 8.06 -6.19
N LYS A 88 18.86 7.75 -6.09
CA LYS A 88 17.96 7.67 -7.24
C LYS A 88 17.48 9.06 -7.66
N PRO A 89 17.23 9.29 -8.95
CA PRO A 89 16.58 10.52 -9.43
C PRO A 89 15.28 10.79 -8.67
N PHE A 90 15.13 12.03 -8.19
CA PHE A 90 13.97 12.50 -7.45
C PHE A 90 13.23 13.56 -8.25
N ILE A 91 11.91 13.43 -8.34
CA ILE A 91 11.02 14.34 -9.06
C ILE A 91 9.98 14.85 -8.07
N ARG A 92 9.87 16.17 -7.94
CA ARG A 92 8.86 16.80 -7.09
C ARG A 92 7.58 17.00 -7.88
N ALA A 93 6.53 16.22 -7.57
CA ALA A 93 5.23 16.32 -8.22
C ALA A 93 4.12 15.75 -7.34
N THR A 94 2.86 16.11 -7.62
CA THR A 94 1.69 15.43 -7.04
C THR A 94 1.25 14.28 -7.94
N ILE A 95 0.57 13.30 -7.37
CA ILE A 95 0.06 12.15 -8.13
C ILE A 95 -1.02 12.55 -9.15
N GLU A 96 -1.71 13.66 -8.93
CA GLU A 96 -2.71 14.23 -9.84
C GLU A 96 -2.10 14.94 -11.07
N HIS A 97 -0.78 15.21 -11.06
CA HIS A 97 -0.07 15.92 -12.12
C HIS A 97 1.37 15.39 -12.27
N LEU A 98 1.51 14.22 -12.90
CA LEU A 98 2.82 13.55 -13.04
C LEU A 98 3.53 13.99 -14.33
N PRO A 99 4.81 14.41 -14.27
CA PRO A 99 5.55 14.96 -15.41
C PRO A 99 6.14 13.86 -16.30
N PHE A 100 5.36 12.83 -16.60
CA PHE A 100 5.73 11.75 -17.49
C PHE A 100 4.77 11.69 -18.68
N GLU A 101 5.28 11.22 -19.82
CA GLU A 101 4.46 10.98 -20.99
C GLU A 101 3.49 9.81 -20.81
N ARG A 102 2.51 9.71 -21.71
CA ARG A 102 1.55 8.60 -21.69
C ARG A 102 2.29 7.28 -21.91
N LYS A 103 2.07 6.32 -21.01
CA LYS A 103 2.62 4.95 -21.07
C LYS A 103 4.15 4.88 -21.20
N SER A 104 4.88 5.90 -20.76
CA SER A 104 6.35 5.88 -20.74
C SER A 104 6.94 5.07 -19.58
N ILE A 105 6.13 4.73 -18.57
CA ILE A 105 6.57 4.00 -17.38
C ILE A 105 6.10 2.54 -17.47
N ASP A 106 7.03 1.59 -17.33
CA ASP A 106 6.71 0.16 -17.38
C ASP A 106 5.99 -0.31 -16.12
N PHE A 107 6.38 0.21 -14.95
CA PHE A 107 5.75 -0.15 -13.68
C PHE A 107 5.60 1.04 -12.74
N VAL A 108 4.38 1.29 -12.27
CA VAL A 108 4.12 2.31 -11.25
C VAL A 108 3.87 1.65 -9.90
N TYR A 109 4.63 2.03 -8.89
CA TYR A 109 4.42 1.64 -7.51
C TYR A 109 3.84 2.83 -6.74
N CYS A 110 2.72 2.62 -6.05
CA CYS A 110 2.04 3.64 -5.26
C CYS A 110 1.56 3.01 -3.96
N SER A 111 2.08 3.43 -2.81
CA SER A 111 1.78 2.79 -1.53
C SER A 111 1.56 3.83 -0.46
N HIS A 112 0.39 3.77 0.16
CA HIS A 112 -0.06 4.71 1.19
C HIS A 112 -0.10 6.17 0.73
N VAL A 113 -0.73 6.41 -0.42
CA VAL A 113 -0.87 7.75 -1.04
C VAL A 113 -2.33 8.08 -1.33
N LEU A 114 -3.06 7.17 -1.98
CA LEU A 114 -4.41 7.44 -2.50
C LEU A 114 -5.46 7.69 -1.40
N GLU A 115 -5.20 7.31 -0.16
CA GLU A 115 -6.04 7.67 0.98
C GLU A 115 -5.96 9.16 1.37
N HIS A 116 -4.90 9.85 0.93
CA HIS A 116 -4.60 11.25 1.28
C HIS A 116 -4.91 12.26 0.17
N VAL A 117 -5.09 11.79 -1.08
CA VAL A 117 -5.22 12.68 -2.25
C VAL A 117 -6.45 13.56 -2.19
N ALA A 118 -6.36 14.74 -2.81
CA ALA A 118 -7.51 15.64 -2.89
C ALA A 118 -8.57 15.09 -3.85
N ASP A 119 -8.13 14.55 -4.98
CA ASP A 119 -8.95 14.00 -6.06
C ASP A 119 -8.45 12.59 -6.46
N PRO A 120 -9.08 11.52 -5.93
CA PRO A 120 -8.68 10.14 -6.23
C PRO A 120 -8.99 9.75 -7.66
N ALA A 121 -9.98 10.36 -8.32
CA ALA A 121 -10.28 10.09 -9.72
C ALA A 121 -9.12 10.54 -10.61
N ARG A 122 -8.70 11.80 -10.45
CA ARG A 122 -7.54 12.36 -11.17
C ARG A 122 -6.27 11.57 -10.89
N ALA A 123 -6.01 11.22 -9.63
CA ALA A 123 -4.85 10.41 -9.26
C ALA A 123 -4.86 9.04 -9.96
N CYS A 124 -6.00 8.34 -9.97
CA CYS A 124 -6.13 7.05 -10.66
C CYS A 124 -5.92 7.18 -12.17
N ASP A 125 -6.48 8.22 -12.80
CA ASP A 125 -6.31 8.48 -14.22
C ASP A 125 -4.88 8.81 -14.59
N GLU A 126 -4.15 9.55 -13.77
CA GLU A 126 -2.73 9.82 -13.97
C GLU A 126 -1.87 8.55 -13.84
N LEU A 127 -2.10 7.72 -12.83
CA LEU A 127 -1.42 6.43 -12.68
C LEU A 127 -1.59 5.58 -13.94
N MET A 128 -2.83 5.46 -14.43
CA MET A 128 -3.14 4.75 -15.68
C MET A 128 -2.61 5.46 -16.93
N ARG A 129 -2.49 6.79 -16.92
CA ARG A 129 -1.97 7.56 -18.06
C ARG A 129 -0.49 7.27 -18.25
N ILE A 130 0.31 7.34 -17.20
CA ILE A 130 1.77 7.22 -17.28
C ILE A 130 2.25 5.77 -17.31
N GLY A 131 1.56 4.87 -16.61
CA GLY A 131 2.02 3.50 -16.36
C GLY A 131 1.38 2.47 -17.29
N LYS A 132 2.17 1.53 -17.80
CA LYS A 132 1.66 0.33 -18.50
C LYS A 132 0.95 -0.59 -17.52
N ARG A 133 1.52 -0.81 -16.34
CA ARG A 133 1.00 -1.63 -15.24
C ARG A 133 1.49 -1.07 -13.91
N GLY A 134 0.97 -1.58 -12.79
CA GLY A 134 1.43 -1.11 -11.49
C GLY A 134 0.87 -1.86 -10.29
N TYR A 135 1.29 -1.37 -9.14
CA TYR A 135 0.87 -1.81 -7.82
C TYR A 135 0.39 -0.60 -7.01
N ILE A 136 -0.77 -0.77 -6.40
CA ILE A 136 -1.38 0.18 -5.48
C ILE A 136 -1.54 -0.52 -4.13
N GLU A 137 -1.14 0.15 -3.07
CA GLU A 137 -1.33 -0.28 -1.69
C GLU A 137 -2.04 0.79 -0.89
N ILE A 138 -3.19 0.45 -0.30
CA ILE A 138 -4.05 1.40 0.42
C ILE A 138 -4.58 0.72 1.69
N PRO A 139 -4.60 1.39 2.85
CA PRO A 139 -5.20 0.82 4.05
C PRO A 139 -6.68 0.50 3.82
N THR A 140 -7.13 -0.59 4.42
CA THR A 140 -8.57 -0.87 4.53
C THR A 140 -9.21 0.08 5.53
N ARG A 141 -10.53 0.26 5.45
CA ARG A 141 -11.30 0.93 6.50
C ARG A 141 -11.06 0.34 7.90
N LEU A 142 -10.88 -0.99 7.98
CA LEU A 142 -10.56 -1.67 9.24
C LEU A 142 -9.25 -1.16 9.84
N SER A 143 -8.19 -1.03 9.01
CA SER A 143 -6.89 -0.50 9.44
C SER A 143 -7.03 0.88 10.08
N ASP A 144 -7.75 1.78 9.42
CA ASP A 144 -7.92 3.14 9.93
C ASP A 144 -8.64 3.18 11.27
N ILE A 145 -9.66 2.34 11.44
CA ILE A 145 -10.42 2.25 12.69
C ILE A 145 -9.54 1.67 13.82
N ILE A 146 -8.88 0.52 13.61
CA ILE A 146 -8.13 -0.15 14.67
C ILE A 146 -6.84 0.60 15.07
N PHE A 147 -6.28 1.39 14.15
CA PHE A 147 -5.12 2.25 14.43
C PHE A 147 -5.51 3.69 14.79
N ASN A 148 -6.81 3.99 14.88
CA ASN A 148 -7.35 5.30 15.20
C ASN A 148 -6.87 6.41 14.23
N PHE A 149 -6.59 6.08 12.98
CA PHE A 149 -6.27 7.08 11.96
C PHE A 149 -7.50 7.92 11.59
N THR A 150 -8.71 7.38 11.77
CA THR A 150 -9.98 8.10 11.58
C THR A 150 -10.12 9.36 12.44
N LYS A 151 -9.52 9.38 13.65
CA LYS A 151 -9.57 10.54 14.55
C LYS A 151 -8.65 11.67 14.15
N ILE A 152 -7.62 11.39 13.36
CA ILE A 152 -6.57 12.36 13.05
C ILE A 152 -7.16 13.35 12.04
N PRO A 153 -7.25 14.65 12.39
CA PRO A 153 -7.82 15.64 11.48
C PRO A 153 -7.01 15.71 10.18
N LYS A 154 -7.72 15.73 9.04
CA LYS A 154 -7.13 15.87 7.69
C LYS A 154 -6.05 14.83 7.36
N PHE A 155 -6.16 13.61 7.89
CA PHE A 155 -5.22 12.53 7.60
C PHE A 155 -5.65 11.68 6.41
N HIS A 156 -6.42 10.60 6.62
CA HIS A 156 -7.02 9.83 5.52
C HIS A 156 -8.33 10.50 5.12
N LYS A 157 -8.42 11.03 3.91
CA LYS A 157 -9.66 11.58 3.37
C LYS A 157 -10.61 10.45 2.97
N TRP A 158 -10.06 9.39 2.40
CA TRP A 158 -10.80 8.28 1.81
C TRP A 158 -10.55 6.99 2.58
N TYR A 159 -11.60 6.18 2.76
CA TYR A 159 -11.40 4.74 2.86
C TYR A 159 -11.72 4.09 1.52
N VAL A 160 -11.04 2.98 1.26
CA VAL A 160 -11.13 2.31 -0.04
C VAL A 160 -11.64 0.90 0.15
N CYS A 161 -12.50 0.45 -0.76
CA CYS A 161 -12.85 -0.94 -0.94
C CYS A 161 -12.31 -1.45 -2.27
N LYS A 162 -11.73 -2.65 -2.27
CA LYS A 162 -11.26 -3.34 -3.47
C LYS A 162 -12.26 -4.40 -3.91
N ALA A 163 -12.79 -4.28 -5.12
CA ALA A 163 -13.70 -5.25 -5.73
C ALA A 163 -13.16 -5.70 -7.09
N GLY A 164 -12.48 -6.86 -7.13
CA GLY A 164 -11.83 -7.34 -8.34
C GLY A 164 -10.79 -6.34 -8.87
N ARG A 165 -11.03 -5.80 -10.08
CA ARG A 165 -10.22 -4.76 -10.73
C ARG A 165 -10.75 -3.33 -10.49
N THR A 166 -11.55 -3.15 -9.45
CA THR A 166 -12.19 -1.86 -9.14
C THR A 166 -11.77 -1.36 -7.77
N LEU A 167 -11.43 -0.08 -7.68
CA LEU A 167 -11.24 0.63 -6.41
C LEU A 167 -12.44 1.55 -6.15
N VAL A 168 -13.05 1.42 -4.98
CA VAL A 168 -14.17 2.27 -4.56
C VAL A 168 -13.69 3.17 -3.44
N PHE A 169 -13.61 4.46 -3.70
CA PHE A 169 -13.24 5.50 -2.75
C PHE A 169 -14.49 6.06 -2.12
N ILE A 170 -14.51 6.14 -0.79
CA ILE A 170 -15.60 6.77 -0.05
C ILE A 170 -14.97 7.76 0.93
N GLU A 171 -15.41 9.02 0.85
CA GLU A 171 -14.94 10.05 1.78
C GLU A 171 -15.49 9.77 3.18
N TYR A 172 -14.64 9.87 4.19
CA TYR A 172 -15.10 9.75 5.58
C TYR A 172 -16.05 10.89 5.94
N SER A 173 -17.22 10.54 6.46
CA SER A 173 -18.16 11.49 7.06
C SER A 173 -17.63 12.06 8.38
N ASP A 174 -18.16 13.22 8.77
CA ASP A 174 -17.79 13.87 10.03
C ASP A 174 -18.12 13.00 11.26
N TYR A 175 -19.17 12.17 11.18
CA TYR A 175 -19.53 11.20 12.23
C TYR A 175 -18.48 10.08 12.39
N GLU A 176 -17.86 9.65 11.29
CA GLU A 176 -16.86 8.59 11.29
C GLU A 176 -15.48 9.08 11.78
N ARG A 177 -15.27 10.40 11.90
CA ARG A 177 -14.04 11.04 12.41
C ARG A 177 -13.90 10.92 13.93
N ARG A 178 -13.87 9.68 14.43
CA ARG A 178 -13.71 9.34 15.84
C ARG A 178 -12.81 8.12 16.03
N ASP A 179 -12.43 7.82 17.26
CA ASP A 179 -11.72 6.59 17.60
C ASP A 179 -12.57 5.60 18.39
N ILE A 180 -11.97 4.45 18.67
CA ILE A 180 -12.58 3.38 19.46
C ILE A 180 -12.39 3.59 20.98
N GLY A 181 -11.95 4.77 21.43
CA GLY A 181 -11.71 5.09 22.84
C GLY A 181 -10.46 4.45 23.46
N THR A 182 -9.62 3.77 22.66
CA THR A 182 -8.37 3.16 23.14
C THR A 182 -7.32 3.08 22.03
N ASN A 183 -6.03 3.23 22.36
CA ASN A 183 -4.91 3.06 21.43
C ASN A 183 -4.25 1.67 21.54
N ILE A 184 -4.89 0.70 22.22
CA ILE A 184 -4.25 -0.58 22.56
C ILE A 184 -3.75 -1.35 21.32
N PHE A 185 -4.54 -1.36 20.23
CA PHE A 185 -4.13 -2.02 18.99
C PHE A 185 -2.88 -1.39 18.39
N TYR A 186 -2.84 -0.06 18.28
CA TYR A 186 -1.65 0.65 17.81
C TYR A 186 -0.43 0.36 18.70
N LEU A 187 -0.56 0.54 20.01
CA LEU A 187 0.54 0.34 20.95
C LEU A 187 1.10 -1.09 20.90
N PHE A 188 0.23 -2.09 20.90
CA PHE A 188 0.67 -3.49 20.87
C PHE A 188 1.19 -3.90 19.49
N ALA A 189 0.56 -3.48 18.39
CA ALA A 189 1.04 -3.80 17.03
C ALA A 189 2.46 -3.23 16.78
N HIS A 190 2.73 -2.03 17.31
CA HIS A 190 4.01 -1.34 17.16
C HIS A 190 4.99 -1.56 18.32
N ALA A 191 4.62 -2.33 19.35
CA ALA A 191 5.47 -2.56 20.53
C ALA A 191 6.84 -3.15 20.16
N LYS A 192 7.92 -2.71 20.83
CA LYS A 192 9.27 -3.25 20.62
C LYS A 192 9.35 -4.76 20.92
N ARG A 193 8.72 -5.17 22.02
CA ARG A 193 8.63 -6.58 22.42
C ARG A 193 7.54 -7.30 21.64
N ASP A 194 7.82 -8.54 21.27
CA ASP A 194 6.86 -9.37 20.57
C ASP A 194 5.63 -9.66 21.44
N ASN A 195 4.46 -9.71 20.80
CA ASN A 195 3.18 -9.99 21.47
C ASN A 195 2.16 -10.53 20.44
N PRO A 196 1.07 -11.16 20.88
CA PRO A 196 0.08 -11.76 19.98
C PRO A 196 -0.49 -10.79 18.93
N ILE A 197 -0.80 -9.55 19.30
CA ILE A 197 -1.35 -8.53 18.38
C ILE A 197 -0.30 -8.14 17.34
N ARG A 198 0.95 -7.89 17.74
CA ARG A 198 2.06 -7.62 16.80
C ARG A 198 2.27 -8.77 15.82
N ARG A 199 2.26 -10.02 16.29
CA ARG A 199 2.39 -11.20 15.40
C ARG A 199 1.23 -11.30 14.42
N MET A 200 0.01 -11.12 14.91
CA MET A 200 -1.21 -11.14 14.09
C MET A 200 -1.15 -10.03 13.03
N PHE A 201 -0.84 -8.80 13.42
CA PHE A 201 -0.70 -7.66 12.51
C PHE A 201 0.36 -7.92 11.44
N ARG A 202 1.58 -8.30 11.82
CA ARG A 202 2.68 -8.51 10.85
C ARG A 202 2.43 -9.68 9.91
N ARG A 203 1.76 -10.74 10.39
CA ARG A 203 1.48 -11.93 9.57
C ARG A 203 0.34 -11.72 8.58
N ASN A 204 -0.62 -10.85 8.89
CA ASN A 204 -1.87 -10.71 8.13
C ASN A 204 -2.05 -9.30 7.55
N LYS A 205 -0.95 -8.61 7.19
CA LYS A 205 -1.01 -7.26 6.60
C LYS A 205 -1.87 -7.19 5.33
N ASP A 206 -1.94 -8.29 4.57
CA ASP A 206 -2.77 -8.42 3.37
C ASP A 206 -4.28 -8.31 3.64
N LEU A 207 -4.72 -8.57 4.88
CA LEU A 207 -6.12 -8.46 5.26
C LEU A 207 -6.53 -7.05 5.68
N ILE A 208 -5.56 -6.24 6.11
CA ILE A 208 -5.79 -4.87 6.59
C ILE A 208 -5.32 -3.82 5.59
N THR A 209 -4.71 -4.25 4.49
CA THR A 209 -4.25 -3.39 3.41
C THR A 209 -4.72 -3.98 2.08
N HIS A 210 -5.28 -3.14 1.23
CA HIS A 210 -5.59 -3.50 -0.14
C HIS A 210 -4.31 -3.54 -0.97
N MET A 211 -3.85 -4.76 -1.27
CA MET A 211 -2.81 -5.02 -2.26
C MET A 211 -3.46 -5.17 -3.66
N PHE A 212 -3.23 -4.19 -4.55
CA PHE A 212 -3.93 -4.08 -5.83
C PHE A 212 -2.95 -3.98 -7.00
N MET A 213 -2.79 -5.09 -7.72
CA MET A 213 -2.08 -5.12 -9.00
C MET A 213 -3.03 -4.73 -10.13
N TRP A 214 -2.56 -3.90 -11.05
CA TRP A 214 -3.30 -3.51 -12.24
C TRP A 214 -2.43 -3.56 -13.49
N ASP A 215 -3.07 -3.74 -14.64
CA ASP A 215 -2.43 -3.77 -15.95
C ASP A 215 -3.32 -3.02 -16.95
N GLN A 216 -2.70 -2.13 -17.72
CA GLN A 216 -3.28 -1.14 -18.64
C GLN A 216 -4.28 -0.16 -18.02
N ARG A 217 -5.36 -0.67 -17.44
CA ARG A 217 -6.47 0.10 -16.85
C ARG A 217 -7.11 -0.65 -15.69
N PHE A 218 -7.72 0.10 -14.78
CA PHE A 218 -8.62 -0.40 -13.75
C PHE A 218 -9.82 0.52 -13.62
N SER A 219 -10.88 0.03 -12.99
CA SER A 219 -12.08 0.80 -12.75
C SER A 219 -12.03 1.49 -11.40
N TYR A 220 -12.71 2.62 -11.26
CA TYR A 220 -12.89 3.24 -9.96
C TYR A 220 -14.26 3.91 -9.82
N TYR A 221 -14.68 4.08 -8.58
CA TYR A 221 -15.83 4.90 -8.17
C TYR A 221 -15.40 5.79 -7.01
N VAL A 222 -15.89 7.02 -6.98
CA VAL A 222 -15.61 8.00 -5.92
C VAL A 222 -16.94 8.50 -5.39
N PHE A 223 -17.18 8.26 -4.11
CA PHE A 223 -18.36 8.73 -3.40
C PHE A 223 -18.00 9.84 -2.42
N SER A 224 -18.81 10.90 -2.38
CA SER A 224 -18.71 11.96 -1.38
C SER A 224 -19.05 11.42 0.00
N LYS A 225 -18.79 12.23 1.03
CA LYS A 225 -19.13 11.90 2.41
C LYS A 225 -20.64 11.74 2.65
N ASP A 226 -21.46 12.29 1.75
CA ASP A 226 -22.92 12.22 1.76
C ASP A 226 -23.44 11.03 0.93
N GLY A 227 -22.56 10.21 0.37
CA GLY A 227 -22.90 9.00 -0.38
C GLY A 227 -23.22 9.25 -1.86
N GLU A 228 -23.01 10.46 -2.37
CA GLU A 228 -23.23 10.79 -3.77
C GLU A 228 -22.08 10.29 -4.64
N LEU A 229 -22.39 9.73 -5.81
CA LEU A 229 -21.36 9.36 -6.78
C LEU A 229 -20.80 10.61 -7.46
N VAL A 230 -19.56 10.96 -7.12
CA VAL A 230 -18.87 12.17 -7.63
C VAL A 230 -18.16 11.89 -8.94
N SER A 231 -17.50 10.73 -9.07
CA SER A 231 -16.75 10.37 -10.27
C SER A 231 -16.63 8.86 -10.43
N ARG A 232 -16.47 8.40 -11.66
CA ARG A 232 -16.22 6.98 -11.96
C ARG A 232 -15.48 6.80 -13.28
N SER A 233 -14.76 5.69 -13.37
CA SER A 233 -14.24 5.14 -14.62
C SER A 233 -14.57 3.66 -14.66
N THR A 234 -15.30 3.23 -15.68
CA THR A 234 -15.69 1.82 -15.90
C THR A 234 -14.86 1.15 -16.99
N ASN A 235 -13.74 1.76 -17.37
CA ASN A 235 -12.89 1.35 -18.49
C ASN A 235 -12.04 0.08 -18.22
N GLY A 236 -12.29 -0.62 -17.10
CA GLY A 236 -11.57 -1.83 -16.68
C GLY A 236 -12.40 -3.13 -16.80
N ILE A 237 -13.55 -3.07 -17.47
CA ILE A 237 -14.41 -4.22 -17.85
C ILE A 237 -14.48 -4.26 -19.38
#